data_AF-A0A7U9SFT4-F1
#
_entry.id   AF-A0A7U9SFT4-F1
#
_cell.length_a   1.000
_cell.length_b   1.000
_cell.length_c   1.000
_cell.angle_alpha   90.00
_cell.angle_beta   90.00
_cell.angle_gamma   90.00
#
_symmetry.space_group_name_H-M   'P 1'
#
loop_
_entity.id
_entity.type
_entity.pdbx_description
1 polymer ?
#
loop_
_entity_poly.entity_id
_entity_poly.type
_entity_poly.pdbx_seq_one_letter_code
_entity_poly.pdbx_strand_id
1 'polypeptide(L)'
;MNTLLMVYARSQNAEATYRELMALKPLIRDKGEEALFELNRASLLYDMKKYKEAAEVIMQIQPLNPVFDAKCAVVRTKILDAWL
;
A
#
# COMPACT_ATOMS: atom_id res chain seq x y z
N MET A 1 15.04 7.25 -7.86
CA MET A 1 14.55 6.29 -6.84
C MET A 1 13.33 6.92 -6.19
N ASN A 2 12.15 6.32 -6.30
CA ASN A 2 10.88 6.94 -5.89
C ASN A 2 10.76 6.95 -4.35
N THR A 3 10.51 8.12 -3.78
CA THR A 3 10.35 8.39 -2.34
C THR A 3 9.33 7.45 -1.68
N LEU A 4 8.31 7.00 -2.41
CA LEU A 4 7.30 6.05 -1.94
C LEU A 4 7.86 4.68 -1.57
N LEU A 5 8.90 4.19 -2.27
CA LEU A 5 9.53 2.90 -1.97
C LEU A 5 10.38 2.92 -0.70
N MET A 6 10.91 4.10 -0.31
CA MET A 6 11.79 4.23 0.86
C MET A 6 11.03 4.27 2.19
N VAL A 7 9.79 4.76 2.21
CA VAL A 7 9.02 4.95 3.45
C VAL A 7 8.66 3.61 4.10
N TYR A 8 8.32 2.59 3.31
CA TYR A 8 7.87 1.28 3.83
C TYR A 8 9.02 0.38 4.33
N ALA A 9 10.17 0.37 3.65
CA ALA A 9 11.24 -0.59 3.94
C ALA A 9 11.98 -0.38 5.28
N ARG A 10 11.71 0.71 6.01
CA ARG A 10 12.56 1.17 7.13
C ARG A 10 11.89 1.35 8.48
N SER A 11 10.56 1.40 8.56
CA SER A 11 9.90 1.82 9.79
C SER A 11 9.33 0.66 10.60
N GLN A 12 9.72 0.57 11.88
CA GLN A 12 9.15 -0.35 12.87
C GLN A 12 7.81 0.15 13.43
N ASN A 13 7.31 1.31 12.99
CA ASN A 13 6.06 1.92 13.47
C ASN A 13 5.11 2.20 12.31
N ALA A 14 4.15 1.30 12.10
CA ALA A 14 3.18 1.39 10.99
C ALA A 14 2.35 2.68 11.02
N GLU A 15 2.00 3.20 12.20
CA GLU A 15 1.16 4.41 12.32
C GLU A 15 1.93 5.67 11.92
N ALA A 16 3.18 5.82 12.38
CA ALA A 16 4.03 6.94 11.97
C ALA A 16 4.28 6.94 10.46
N THR A 17 4.60 5.77 9.90
CA THR A 17 4.79 5.57 8.46
C THR A 17 3.53 5.88 7.66
N TYR A 18 2.36 5.53 8.18
CA TYR A 18 1.10 5.84 7.52
C TYR A 18 0.87 7.35 7.43
N ARG A 19 1.20 8.11 8.50
CA ARG A 19 1.11 9.58 8.49
C ARG A 19 2.07 10.19 7.47
N GLU A 20 3.30 9.72 7.42
CA GLU A 20 4.29 10.16 6.42
C GLU A 20 3.82 9.83 5.00
N LEU A 21 3.32 8.62 4.76
CA LEU A 21 2.75 8.22 3.47
C LEU A 21 1.62 9.18 3.08
N MET A 22 0.66 9.46 3.96
CA MET A 22 -0.45 10.36 3.65
C MET A 22 0.01 11.78 3.30
N ALA A 23 1.09 12.27 3.90
CA ALA A 23 1.68 13.57 3.57
C ALA A 23 2.27 13.62 2.14
N LEU A 24 2.62 12.46 1.55
CA LEU A 24 3.11 12.37 0.18
C LEU A 24 1.98 12.35 -0.86
N LYS A 25 0.72 12.14 -0.46
CA LYS A 25 -0.43 12.05 -1.40
C LYS A 25 -0.51 13.22 -2.39
N PRO A 26 -0.31 14.49 -2.00
CA PRO A 26 -0.36 15.62 -2.94
C PRO A 26 0.80 15.65 -3.96
N LEU A 27 1.85 14.85 -3.75
CA LEU A 27 3.02 14.81 -4.62
C LEU A 27 2.93 13.77 -5.73
N ILE A 28 1.88 12.93 -5.73
CA ILE A 28 1.63 11.90 -6.75
C ILE A 28 1.39 12.57 -8.12
N ARG A 29 2.14 12.14 -9.13
CA ARG A 29 2.11 12.75 -10.48
C ARG A 29 1.56 11.83 -11.56
N ASP A 30 1.63 10.53 -11.35
CA ASP A 30 1.20 9.55 -12.34
C ASP A 30 0.56 8.31 -11.72
N LYS A 31 -0.03 7.48 -12.59
CA LYS A 31 -0.74 6.25 -12.20
C LYS A 31 0.16 5.22 -11.52
N GLY A 32 1.45 5.20 -11.85
CA GLY A 32 2.41 4.29 -11.22
C GLY A 32 2.71 4.71 -9.79
N GLU A 33 2.88 6.00 -9.54
CA GLU A 33 3.03 6.56 -8.20
C GLU A 33 1.76 6.37 -7.36
N GLU A 34 0.58 6.58 -7.95
CA GLU A 34 -0.71 6.33 -7.29
C GLU A 34 -0.86 4.86 -6.89
N ALA A 35 -0.57 3.93 -7.80
CA ALA A 35 -0.68 2.51 -7.53
C ALA A 35 0.29 2.07 -6.41
N LEU A 36 1.54 2.54 -6.44
CA LEU A 36 2.52 2.30 -5.38
C LEU A 36 2.07 2.88 -4.03
N PHE A 37 1.51 4.10 -4.04
CA PHE A 37 0.97 4.73 -2.85
C PHE A 37 -0.15 3.90 -2.22
N GLU A 38 -1.15 3.48 -2.99
CA GLU A 38 -2.26 2.69 -2.46
C GLU A 38 -1.82 1.28 -2.02
N LEU A 39 -0.84 0.67 -2.69
CA LEU A 39 -0.28 -0.62 -2.27
C LEU A 39 0.42 -0.50 -0.89
N ASN A 40 1.21 0.55 -0.71
CA ASN A 40 1.85 0.84 0.58
C ASN A 40 0.80 1.15 1.65
N ARG A 41 -0.24 1.89 1.30
CA ARG A 41 -1.34 2.24 2.20
C ARG A 41 -2.08 0.98 2.68
N ALA A 42 -2.43 0.07 1.77
CA ALA A 42 -3.05 -1.21 2.11
C ALA A 42 -2.15 -2.04 3.05
N SER A 43 -0.86 -2.13 2.75
CA SER A 43 0.10 -2.87 3.58
C SER A 43 0.23 -2.29 4.98
N LEU A 44 0.25 -0.96 5.12
CA LEU A 44 0.30 -0.29 6.43
C LEU A 44 -1.00 -0.43 7.21
N LEU A 45 -2.15 -0.37 6.54
CA LEU A 45 -3.44 -0.66 7.18
C LEU A 45 -3.47 -2.08 7.74
N TYR A 46 -2.94 -3.05 6.99
CA TYR A 46 -2.77 -4.42 7.46
C TYR A 46 -1.86 -4.49 8.69
N ASP A 47 -0.69 -3.85 8.66
CA ASP A 47 0.26 -3.86 9.78
C ASP A 47 -0.32 -3.20 11.04
N MET A 48 -1.25 -2.25 10.87
CA MET A 48 -2.06 -1.64 11.94
C MET A 48 -3.29 -2.47 12.35
N LYS A 49 -3.46 -3.69 11.83
CA LYS A 49 -4.59 -4.60 12.05
C LYS A 49 -5.95 -4.06 11.58
N LYS A 50 -5.95 -3.07 10.69
CA LYS A 50 -7.15 -2.52 10.04
C LYS A 50 -7.48 -3.29 8.77
N TYR A 51 -7.81 -4.58 8.94
CA TYR A 51 -7.89 -5.53 7.83
C TYR A 51 -8.99 -5.20 6.82
N LYS A 52 -10.15 -4.70 7.30
CA LYS A 52 -11.24 -4.30 6.42
C LYS A 52 -10.84 -3.13 5.52
N GLU A 53 -10.26 -2.07 6.09
CA GLU A 53 -9.79 -0.92 5.33
C GLU A 53 -8.64 -1.29 4.38
N ALA A 54 -7.75 -2.20 4.81
CA ALA A 54 -6.71 -2.74 3.94
C ALA A 54 -7.31 -3.48 2.73
N ALA A 55 -8.35 -4.30 2.96
CA ALA A 55 -9.06 -5.03 1.91
C ALA A 55 -9.78 -4.08 0.94
N GLU A 56 -10.43 -3.04 1.45
CA GLU A 56 -11.08 -2.02 0.63
C GLU A 56 -10.07 -1.32 -0.28
N VAL A 57 -8.88 -0.96 0.22
CA VAL A 57 -7.85 -0.31 -0.60
C VAL A 57 -7.27 -1.25 -1.67
N ILE A 58 -6.83 -2.46 -1.28
CA ILE A 58 -6.16 -3.39 -2.21
C ILE A 58 -7.06 -3.88 -3.35
N MET A 59 -8.38 -3.87 -3.14
CA MET A 59 -9.37 -4.23 -4.17
C MET A 59 -9.61 -3.10 -5.19
N GLN A 60 -9.28 -1.85 -4.86
CA GLN A 60 -9.46 -0.70 -5.76
C GLN A 60 -8.23 -0.43 -6.64
N ILE A 61 -7.06 -1.02 -6.32
CA ILE A 61 -5.84 -0.85 -7.11
C ILE A 61 -6.04 -1.44 -8.51
N GLN A 62 -5.98 -0.57 -9.51
CA GLN A 62 -6.08 -0.96 -10.91
C GLN A 62 -4.80 -1.67 -11.38
N PRO A 63 -4.90 -2.66 -12.29
CA PRO A 63 -3.74 -3.28 -12.91
C PRO A 63 -2.84 -2.24 -13.59
N LEU A 64 -1.52 -2.39 -13.44
CA LEU A 64 -0.54 -1.46 -14.01
C LEU A 64 0.43 -2.16 -14.96
N ASN A 65 1.03 -3.25 -14.50
CA ASN A 65 1.89 -4.11 -15.29
C ASN A 65 2.10 -5.44 -14.55
N PRO A 66 2.51 -6.52 -15.24
CA PRO A 66 2.58 -7.85 -14.63
C PRO A 66 3.42 -7.96 -13.35
N VAL A 67 4.52 -7.21 -13.26
CA VAL A 67 5.42 -7.24 -12.08
C VAL A 67 4.75 -6.57 -10.89
N PHE A 68 4.09 -5.43 -11.11
CA PHE A 68 3.35 -4.73 -10.06
C PHE A 68 2.11 -5.53 -9.64
N ASP A 69 1.38 -6.09 -10.60
CA ASP A 69 0.16 -6.84 -10.36
C ASP A 69 0.44 -8.12 -9.54
N ALA A 70 1.58 -8.77 -9.76
CA ALA A 70 2.05 -9.88 -8.93
C ALA A 70 2.30 -9.46 -7.47
N LYS A 71 2.87 -8.26 -7.23
CA LYS A 71 3.06 -7.73 -5.87
C LYS A 71 1.71 -7.46 -5.20
N CYS A 72 0.78 -6.85 -5.93
CA CYS A 72 -0.58 -6.64 -5.44
C CYS A 72 -1.28 -7.95 -5.08
N ALA A 73 -1.11 -9.01 -5.89
CA ALA A 73 -1.70 -10.31 -5.61
C ALA A 73 -1.19 -10.90 -4.28
N VAL A 74 0.13 -10.85 -4.02
CA VAL A 74 0.72 -11.33 -2.76
C VAL A 74 0.15 -10.58 -1.55
N VAL A 75 0.10 -9.25 -1.62
CA VAL A 75 -0.44 -8.41 -0.54
C VAL A 75 -1.95 -8.65 -0.36
N ARG A 76 -2.70 -8.78 -1.47
CA ARG A 76 -4.14 -9.07 -1.46
C ARG A 76 -4.45 -10.38 -0.75
N THR A 77 -3.76 -11.47 -1.10
CA THR A 77 -3.95 -12.78 -0.43
C THR A 77 -3.71 -12.65 1.07
N LYS A 78 -2.58 -12.05 1.47
CA LYS A 78 -2.25 -11.85 2.89
C LYS A 78 -3.32 -11.05 3.65
N ILE A 79 -3.88 -10.01 3.04
CA ILE A 79 -4.93 -9.16 3.63
C ILE A 79 -6.24 -9.94 3.77
N LEU A 80 -6.67 -10.63 2.72
CA LEU A 80 -7.95 -11.35 2.72
C LEU A 80 -7.92 -12.54 3.68
N ASP A 81 -6.80 -13.25 3.78
CA ASP A 81 -6.62 -14.36 4.73
C ASP A 81 -6.73 -13.90 6.20
N ALA A 82 -6.41 -12.63 6.51
CA ALA A 82 -6.52 -12.08 7.85
C ALA A 82 -7.88 -11.42 8.15
N TRP A 83 -8.70 -11.21 7.13
CA TRP A 83 -10.04 -10.63 7.27
C TRP A 83 -11.13 -11.70 7.50
N LEU A 84 -10.94 -12.90 6.94
CA LEU A 84 -11.82 -14.07 7.14
C LEU A 84 -11.72 -14.62 8.57
#